data_AF-K1ZDR4-F1
#
_entry.id   AF-K1ZDR4-F1
#
_cell.length_a   1.000
_cell.length_b   1.000
_cell.length_c   1.000
_cell.angle_alpha   90.00
_cell.angle_beta   90.00
_cell.angle_gamma   90.00
#
_symmetry.space_group_name_H-M   'P 1'
#
loop_
_entity.id
_entity.type
_entity.pdbx_description
1 polymer ?
#
loop_
_entity_poly.entity_id
_entity_poly.type
_entity_poly.pdbx_seq_one_letter_code
_entity_poly.pdbx_strand_id
1 'polypeptide(L)'
;MNFLNSDALFDLLVARRVLTPKQREFVTLEKGKQRQKLLRQAGKEGVTDKDYPDMVEILTSFNLKLAGGEGALIDEELIMQTVAKEHKLPFVKLDPLELEMEVVTKTIPRNFAIRQLLLPFKMEDGLLAMAVYHPDCHGVLEDIEQANQVRIKPYIATKSDIKRIIAEFFGFQRSISAAEDQFGIVPGGSSSVDIGNLERYVKISSAKEITSSDQHIKSAVNHIFHYALEQRASDIHIEPKRSACVVRFRIDGSLHTIYNLPKAVHAAIAARIKFLARLDIAEKRRPQDGR
;
A
#
# COMPACT_ATOMS: atom_id res chain seq x y z
N MET A 1 5.65 -10.37 26.01
CA MET A 1 4.64 -9.34 25.66
C MET A 1 5.31 -8.36 24.73
N ASN A 2 4.63 -7.92 23.68
CA ASN A 2 5.16 -6.96 22.71
C ASN A 2 5.21 -5.56 23.35
N PHE A 3 6.32 -4.83 23.22
CA PHE A 3 6.56 -3.52 23.84
C PHE A 3 5.39 -2.56 23.65
N LEU A 4 4.87 -2.46 22.42
CA LEU A 4 3.76 -1.55 22.08
C LEU A 4 2.46 -1.87 22.82
N ASN A 5 2.26 -3.10 23.28
CA ASN A 5 1.06 -3.51 24.02
C ASN A 5 1.29 -3.61 25.54
N SER A 6 2.36 -3.00 26.04
CA SER A 6 2.72 -2.99 27.47
C SER A 6 2.62 -1.59 28.07
N ASP A 7 2.53 -1.50 29.40
CA ASP A 7 2.55 -0.20 30.10
C ASP A 7 3.89 0.55 29.91
N ALA A 8 4.96 -0.14 29.47
CA ALA A 8 6.23 0.47 29.14
C ALA A 8 6.12 1.49 28.00
N LEU A 9 5.15 1.32 27.08
CA LEU A 9 4.84 2.35 26.07
C LEU A 9 4.38 3.65 26.74
N PHE A 10 3.51 3.58 27.74
CA PHE A 10 3.01 4.77 28.44
C PHE A 10 4.11 5.42 29.29
N ASP A 11 4.94 4.61 29.95
CA ASP A 11 6.12 5.10 30.66
C ASP A 11 7.06 5.87 29.72
N LEU A 12 7.34 5.31 28.53
CA LEU A 12 8.14 5.97 27.50
C LEU A 12 7.51 7.32 27.08
N LEU A 13 6.22 7.32 26.76
CA LEU A 13 5.53 8.53 26.31
C LEU A 13 5.50 9.62 27.39
N VAL A 14 5.41 9.27 28.67
CA VAL A 14 5.53 10.24 29.77
C VAL A 14 6.97 10.74 29.91
N ALA A 15 7.96 9.84 29.87
CA ALA A 15 9.39 10.19 29.96
C ALA A 15 9.82 11.16 28.84
N ARG A 16 9.25 10.99 27.65
CA ARG A 16 9.50 11.85 26.47
C ARG A 16 8.59 13.07 26.39
N ARG A 17 7.78 13.34 27.42
CA ARG A 17 6.82 14.46 27.47
C ARG A 17 5.86 14.47 26.28
N VAL A 18 5.48 13.28 25.80
CA VAL A 18 4.36 13.13 24.85
C VAL A 18 3.05 13.11 25.63
N LEU A 19 3.00 12.33 26.71
CA LEU A 19 1.90 12.31 27.68
C LEU A 19 2.26 13.03 28.98
N THR A 20 1.27 13.66 29.60
CA THR A 20 1.37 14.08 31.01
C THR A 20 1.07 12.90 31.94
N PRO A 21 1.56 12.92 33.20
CA PRO A 21 1.20 11.90 34.19
C PRO A 21 -0.32 11.74 34.39
N LYS A 22 -1.06 12.84 34.37
CA LYS A 22 -2.53 12.84 34.45
C LYS A 22 -3.18 12.14 33.25
N GLN A 23 -2.67 12.40 32.04
CA GLN A 23 -3.15 11.72 30.83
C GLN A 23 -2.84 10.23 30.86
N ARG A 24 -1.66 9.82 31.33
CA ARG A 24 -1.32 8.40 31.52
C ARG A 24 -2.31 7.72 32.47
N GLU A 25 -2.60 8.34 33.62
CA GLU A 25 -3.53 7.79 34.60
C GLU A 25 -4.94 7.63 34.00
N PHE A 26 -5.42 8.68 33.31
CA PHE A 26 -6.68 8.64 32.57
C PHE A 26 -6.74 7.50 31.55
N VAL A 27 -5.73 7.37 30.69
CA VAL A 27 -5.66 6.30 29.68
C VAL A 27 -5.63 4.92 30.35
N THR A 28 -4.90 4.77 31.45
CA THR A 28 -4.81 3.49 32.18
C THR A 28 -6.15 3.07 32.77
N LEU A 29 -6.94 4.02 33.28
CA LEU A 29 -8.26 3.78 33.84
C LEU A 29 -9.30 3.46 32.75
N GLU A 30 -9.25 4.19 31.62
CA GLU A 30 -10.29 4.13 30.59
C GLU A 30 -9.97 3.19 29.41
N LYS A 31 -8.73 2.67 29.28
CA LYS A 31 -8.31 1.80 28.16
C LYS A 31 -9.24 0.59 27.95
N GLY A 32 -9.76 0.00 29.03
CA GLY A 32 -10.67 -1.16 28.95
C GLY A 32 -12.01 -0.82 28.32
N LYS A 33 -12.65 0.27 28.76
CA LYS A 33 -13.92 0.76 28.20
C LYS A 33 -13.73 1.23 26.75
N GLN A 34 -12.64 1.94 26.49
CA GLN A 34 -12.33 2.44 25.15
C GLN A 34 -12.09 1.30 24.17
N ARG A 35 -11.36 0.24 24.57
CA ARG A 35 -11.19 -0.99 23.76
C ARG A 35 -12.54 -1.61 23.37
N GLN A 36 -13.47 -1.75 24.30
CA GLN A 36 -14.81 -2.29 24.01
C GLN A 36 -15.60 -1.40 23.04
N LYS A 37 -15.50 -0.07 23.19
CA LYS A 37 -16.13 0.90 22.29
C LYS A 37 -15.59 0.75 20.86
N LEU A 38 -14.26 0.67 20.70
CA LEU A 38 -13.60 0.48 19.41
C LEU A 38 -13.97 -0.85 18.76
N LEU A 39 -13.98 -1.95 19.51
CA LEU A 39 -14.42 -3.27 19.02
C LEU A 39 -15.87 -3.24 18.52
N ARG A 40 -16.77 -2.55 19.21
CA ARG A 40 -18.17 -2.41 18.79
C ARG A 40 -18.30 -1.60 17.50
N GLN A 41 -17.46 -0.58 17.30
CA GLN A 41 -17.44 0.21 16.07
C GLN A 41 -16.86 -0.61 14.91
N ALA A 42 -15.72 -1.26 15.12
CA ALA A 42 -15.07 -2.15 14.17
C ALA A 42 -15.99 -3.28 13.70
N GLY A 43 -16.78 -3.87 14.59
CA GLY A 43 -17.77 -4.89 14.24
C GLY A 43 -18.89 -4.39 13.32
N LYS A 44 -19.28 -3.10 13.42
CA LYS A 44 -20.24 -2.47 12.49
C LYS A 44 -19.61 -2.18 11.13
N GLU A 45 -18.33 -1.86 11.12
CA GLU A 45 -17.56 -1.54 9.91
C GLU A 45 -16.99 -2.80 9.22
N GLY A 46 -17.20 -3.99 9.78
CA GLY A 46 -16.75 -5.26 9.19
C GLY A 46 -15.24 -5.49 9.28
N VAL A 47 -14.56 -4.85 10.23
CA VAL A 47 -13.11 -5.03 10.44
C VAL A 47 -12.84 -6.44 10.99
N THR A 48 -11.94 -7.17 10.33
CA THR A 48 -11.63 -8.59 10.64
C THR A 48 -10.25 -8.79 11.30
N ASP A 49 -9.58 -7.71 11.67
CA ASP A 49 -8.28 -7.76 12.33
C ASP A 49 -8.41 -8.26 13.78
N LYS A 50 -7.79 -9.41 14.07
CA LYS A 50 -7.84 -10.04 15.39
C LYS A 50 -7.01 -9.29 16.43
N ASP A 51 -5.99 -8.57 15.99
CA ASP A 51 -5.07 -7.84 16.87
C ASP A 51 -5.55 -6.41 17.14
N TYR A 52 -6.71 -6.03 16.61
CA TYR A 52 -7.34 -4.73 16.82
C TYR A 52 -8.23 -4.70 18.08
N PRO A 53 -8.26 -3.59 18.85
CA PRO A 53 -7.31 -2.49 18.79
C PRO A 53 -6.06 -2.81 19.62
N ASP A 54 -4.91 -2.31 19.18
CA ASP A 54 -3.69 -2.26 19.98
C ASP A 54 -3.67 -1.01 20.89
N MET A 55 -2.66 -0.89 21.74
CA MET A 55 -2.56 0.23 22.68
C MET A 55 -2.31 1.58 21.99
N VAL A 56 -1.67 1.61 20.83
CA VAL A 56 -1.45 2.85 20.07
C VAL A 56 -2.79 3.34 19.52
N GLU A 57 -3.58 2.46 18.91
CA GLU A 57 -4.94 2.76 18.41
C GLU A 57 -5.88 3.20 19.54
N ILE A 58 -5.79 2.57 20.72
CA ILE A 58 -6.53 3.02 21.90
C ILE A 58 -6.11 4.44 22.30
N LEU A 59 -4.81 4.72 22.35
CA LEU A 59 -4.29 6.03 22.77
C LEU A 59 -4.71 7.14 21.82
N THR A 60 -4.53 6.94 20.51
CA THR A 60 -4.91 7.93 19.49
C THR A 60 -6.42 8.18 19.48
N SER A 61 -7.23 7.16 19.76
CA SER A 61 -8.70 7.31 19.83
C SER A 61 -9.20 8.26 20.94
N PHE A 62 -8.37 8.55 21.95
CA PHE A 62 -8.71 9.53 22.98
C PHE A 62 -8.54 10.98 22.52
N ASN A 63 -7.88 11.23 21.38
CA ASN A 63 -7.60 12.57 20.86
C ASN A 63 -6.96 13.51 21.91
N LEU A 64 -5.98 12.99 22.63
CA LEU A 64 -5.27 13.73 23.67
C LEU A 64 -4.36 14.78 23.05
N LYS A 65 -4.18 15.90 23.76
CA LYS A 65 -3.23 16.96 23.39
C LYS A 65 -1.82 16.65 23.88
N LEU A 66 -0.81 17.07 23.13
CA LEU A 66 0.59 16.95 23.49
C LEU A 66 0.90 17.64 24.83
N ALA A 67 1.75 17.03 25.66
CA ALA A 67 2.22 17.60 26.90
C ALA A 67 3.17 18.79 26.64
N GLY A 68 2.60 19.99 26.47
CA GLY A 68 3.36 21.20 26.16
C GLY A 68 2.53 22.40 25.72
N GLY A 69 1.25 22.22 25.40
CA GLY A 69 0.29 23.32 25.27
C GLY A 69 0.09 23.91 23.87
N GLU A 70 0.81 23.46 22.83
CA GLU A 70 0.65 23.98 21.46
C GLU A 70 -0.60 23.48 20.72
N GLY A 71 -1.52 22.79 21.41
CA GLY A 71 -2.78 22.33 20.83
C GLY A 71 -2.66 21.16 19.84
N ALA A 72 -1.44 20.73 19.49
CA ALA A 72 -1.19 19.55 18.69
C ALA A 72 -1.74 18.29 19.36
N LEU A 73 -2.39 17.43 18.56
CA LEU A 73 -2.91 16.13 19.02
C LEU A 73 -1.79 15.09 19.04
N ILE A 74 -1.92 14.12 19.93
CA ILE A 74 -1.06 12.93 19.94
C ILE A 74 -1.62 11.96 18.90
N ASP A 75 -0.98 11.93 17.74
CA ASP A 75 -1.30 11.03 16.64
C ASP A 75 -0.38 9.80 16.61
N GLU A 76 -0.70 8.86 15.72
CA GLU A 76 0.06 7.62 15.55
C GLU A 76 1.51 7.90 15.14
N GLU A 77 1.72 8.87 14.24
CA GLU A 77 3.05 9.24 13.75
C GLU A 77 3.95 9.74 14.89
N LEU A 78 3.47 10.63 15.75
CA LEU A 78 4.23 11.14 16.90
C LEU A 78 4.60 10.03 17.90
N ILE A 79 3.65 9.12 18.18
CA ILE A 79 3.89 7.97 19.05
C ILE A 79 5.00 7.10 18.45
N MET A 80 4.87 6.73 17.18
CA MET A 80 5.82 5.82 16.52
C MET A 80 7.19 6.45 16.31
N GLN A 81 7.28 7.75 16.04
CA GLN A 81 8.55 8.48 16.04
C GLN A 81 9.24 8.46 17.42
N THR A 82 8.45 8.55 18.49
CA THR A 82 8.97 8.47 19.87
C THR A 82 9.50 7.08 20.19
N VAL A 83 8.79 6.04 19.76
CA VAL A 83 9.22 4.64 19.85
C VAL A 83 10.51 4.42 19.05
N ALA A 84 10.59 4.93 17.81
CA ALA A 84 11.76 4.82 16.96
C ALA A 84 13.02 5.39 17.64
N LYS A 85 12.90 6.58 18.24
CA LYS A 85 14.00 7.24 18.99
C LYS A 85 14.45 6.42 20.20
N GLU A 86 13.53 5.80 20.93
CA GLU A 86 13.87 4.97 22.09
C GLU A 86 14.66 3.73 21.70
N HIS A 87 14.21 3.04 20.63
CA HIS A 87 14.84 1.82 20.14
C HIS A 87 16.03 2.08 19.19
N LYS A 88 16.40 3.35 18.96
CA LYS A 88 17.47 3.78 18.03
C LYS A 88 17.27 3.25 16.60
N LEU A 89 16.01 3.14 16.19
CA LEU A 89 15.64 2.78 14.84
C LEU A 89 15.24 4.05 14.06
N PRO A 90 15.58 4.16 12.77
CA PRO A 90 15.11 5.27 11.95
C PRO A 90 13.59 5.17 11.78
N PHE A 91 12.90 6.32 11.77
CA PHE A 91 11.49 6.39 11.40
C PHE A 91 11.37 6.69 9.90
N VAL A 92 10.45 6.02 9.21
CA VAL A 92 10.13 6.29 7.81
C VAL A 92 8.65 6.60 7.66
N LYS A 93 8.35 7.68 6.95
CA LYS A 93 7.01 7.95 6.43
C LYS A 93 6.94 7.33 5.05
N LEU A 94 6.05 6.36 4.86
CA LEU A 94 5.97 5.61 3.62
C LEU A 94 5.30 6.46 2.54
N ASP A 95 6.13 7.04 1.68
CA ASP A 95 5.69 7.68 0.44
C ASP A 95 5.63 6.65 -0.69
N PRO A 96 4.44 6.27 -1.18
CA PRO A 96 4.32 5.30 -2.25
C PRO A 96 5.10 5.63 -3.54
N LEU A 97 5.53 6.88 -3.76
CA LEU A 97 6.40 7.25 -4.89
C LEU A 97 7.85 6.76 -4.73
N GLU A 98 8.29 6.59 -3.48
CA GLU A 98 9.63 6.10 -3.15
C GLU A 98 9.69 4.57 -3.08
N LEU A 99 8.55 3.90 -3.28
CA LEU A 99 8.40 2.47 -3.14
C LEU A 99 8.66 1.72 -4.45
N GLU A 100 9.43 0.64 -4.35
CA GLU A 100 9.65 -0.26 -5.46
C GLU A 100 8.62 -1.39 -5.46
N MET A 101 7.69 -1.39 -6.42
CA MET A 101 6.61 -2.37 -6.49
C MET A 101 7.10 -3.83 -6.47
N GLU A 102 8.21 -4.14 -7.16
CA GLU A 102 8.76 -5.49 -7.15
C GLU A 102 9.26 -5.89 -5.76
N VAL A 103 9.95 -4.99 -5.06
CA VAL A 103 10.43 -5.22 -3.70
C VAL A 103 9.26 -5.42 -2.74
N VAL A 104 8.24 -4.57 -2.83
CA VAL A 104 7.03 -4.65 -1.99
C VAL A 104 6.30 -5.99 -2.17
N THR A 105 6.17 -6.45 -3.42
CA THR A 105 5.23 -7.52 -3.75
C THR A 105 5.84 -8.91 -3.94
N LYS A 106 7.15 -8.99 -4.22
CA LYS A 106 7.83 -10.27 -4.49
C LYS A 106 8.69 -10.76 -3.31
N THR A 107 9.07 -9.88 -2.38
CA THR A 107 9.99 -10.24 -1.28
C THR A 107 9.32 -11.07 -0.18
N ILE A 108 8.09 -10.71 0.21
CA ILE A 108 7.33 -11.47 1.22
C ILE A 108 5.87 -11.65 0.81
N PRO A 109 5.23 -12.79 1.16
CA PRO A 109 3.82 -12.99 0.87
C PRO A 109 2.91 -11.97 1.59
N ARG A 110 1.88 -11.47 0.90
CA ARG A 110 0.91 -10.50 1.44
C ARG A 110 0.40 -10.83 2.84
N ASN A 111 -0.05 -12.07 3.05
CA ASN A 111 -0.65 -12.48 4.32
C ASN A 111 0.37 -12.47 5.46
N PHE A 112 1.64 -12.73 5.14
CA PHE A 112 2.74 -12.63 6.09
C PHE A 112 3.04 -11.17 6.42
N ALA A 113 3.13 -10.30 5.41
CA ALA A 113 3.31 -8.85 5.56
C ALA A 113 2.23 -8.22 6.46
N ILE A 114 0.95 -8.57 6.24
CA ILE A 114 -0.18 -8.07 7.06
C ILE A 114 -0.07 -8.57 8.50
N ARG A 115 0.16 -9.88 8.68
CA ARG A 115 0.16 -10.50 10.01
C ARG A 115 1.33 -10.00 10.87
N GLN A 116 2.50 -9.82 10.25
CA GLN A 116 3.70 -9.36 10.96
C GLN A 116 3.82 -7.83 10.99
N LEU A 117 2.95 -7.11 10.26
CA LEU A 117 3.02 -5.66 10.06
C LEU A 117 4.43 -5.23 9.59
N LEU A 118 4.88 -5.89 8.52
CA LEU A 118 6.16 -5.67 7.87
C LEU A 118 5.94 -5.29 6.40
N LEU A 119 6.74 -4.37 5.88
CA LEU A 119 6.69 -3.95 4.49
C LEU A 119 8.12 -3.71 3.96
N PRO A 120 8.65 -4.57 3.09
CA PRO A 120 9.83 -4.23 2.29
C PRO A 120 9.45 -3.12 1.31
N PHE A 121 10.27 -2.06 1.21
CA PHE A 121 9.88 -0.88 0.42
C PHE A 121 10.89 -0.42 -0.63
N LYS A 122 12.19 -0.67 -0.44
CA LYS A 122 13.23 -0.40 -1.45
C LYS A 122 14.52 -1.17 -1.18
N MET A 123 15.40 -1.23 -2.16
CA MET A 123 16.80 -1.61 -1.95
C MET A 123 17.66 -0.36 -1.78
N GLU A 124 18.40 -0.28 -0.68
CA GLU A 124 19.27 0.86 -0.34
C GLU A 124 20.67 0.33 0.00
N ASP A 125 21.68 0.70 -0.80
CA ASP A 125 23.08 0.29 -0.60
C ASP A 125 23.29 -1.23 -0.44
N GLY A 126 22.50 -2.03 -1.16
CA GLY A 126 22.53 -3.50 -1.08
C GLY A 126 21.83 -4.10 0.15
N LEU A 127 21.19 -3.26 0.96
CA LEU A 127 20.34 -3.66 2.08
C LEU A 127 18.85 -3.52 1.68
N LEU A 128 18.05 -4.48 2.13
CA LEU A 128 16.59 -4.42 2.01
C LEU A 128 16.04 -3.49 3.10
N ALA A 129 15.55 -2.32 2.70
CA ALA A 129 14.89 -1.41 3.61
C ALA A 129 13.49 -1.96 3.95
N MET A 130 13.24 -2.18 5.24
CA MET A 130 12.01 -2.79 5.72
C MET A 130 11.32 -1.90 6.75
N ALA A 131 10.09 -1.50 6.46
CA ALA A 131 9.24 -0.82 7.42
C ALA A 131 8.61 -1.84 8.36
N VAL A 132 8.68 -1.58 9.66
CA VAL A 132 8.21 -2.44 10.73
C VAL A 132 7.35 -1.63 11.69
N TYR A 133 6.24 -2.20 12.14
CA TYR A 133 5.43 -1.57 13.19
C TYR A 133 5.99 -1.87 14.57
N HIS A 134 6.38 -3.12 14.84
CA HIS A 134 6.86 -3.55 16.15
C HIS A 134 8.39 -3.45 16.24
N PRO A 135 8.96 -2.75 17.25
CA PRO A 135 10.41 -2.68 17.43
C PRO A 135 11.03 -4.02 17.88
N ASP A 136 10.24 -4.92 18.47
CA ASP A 136 10.70 -6.21 18.99
C ASP A 136 10.70 -7.33 17.92
N CYS A 137 10.77 -7.00 16.64
CA CYS A 137 10.59 -7.96 15.53
C CYS A 137 11.85 -8.69 15.05
N HIS A 138 12.98 -8.57 15.76
CA HIS A 138 14.30 -9.07 15.34
C HIS A 138 14.29 -10.52 14.83
N GLY A 139 13.65 -11.46 15.54
CA GLY A 139 13.60 -12.87 15.11
C GLY A 139 12.88 -13.07 13.77
N VAL A 140 11.81 -12.30 13.52
CA VAL A 140 11.10 -12.36 12.23
C VAL A 140 11.96 -11.77 11.11
N LEU A 141 12.75 -10.73 11.40
CA LEU A 141 13.67 -10.15 10.42
C LEU A 141 14.78 -11.13 10.06
N GLU A 142 15.37 -11.81 11.04
CA GLU A 142 16.40 -12.85 10.83
C GLU A 142 15.88 -13.99 9.94
N ASP A 143 14.65 -14.46 10.18
CA ASP A 143 14.00 -15.48 9.35
C ASP A 143 13.86 -15.01 7.88
N ILE A 144 13.51 -13.74 7.66
CA ILE A 144 13.38 -13.17 6.31
C ILE A 144 14.76 -13.02 5.65
N GLU A 145 15.77 -12.54 6.39
CA GLU A 145 17.15 -12.43 5.91
C GLU A 145 17.66 -13.79 5.43
N GLN A 146 17.45 -14.85 6.22
CA GLN A 146 17.86 -16.20 5.88
C GLN A 146 17.08 -16.76 4.67
N ALA A 147 15.76 -16.60 4.64
CA ALA A 147 14.93 -17.14 3.57
C ALA A 147 15.19 -16.47 2.21
N ASN A 148 15.48 -15.17 2.22
CA ASN A 148 15.67 -14.40 0.99
C ASN A 148 17.15 -14.16 0.64
N GLN A 149 18.09 -14.57 1.50
CA GLN A 149 19.53 -14.33 1.34
C GLN A 149 19.85 -12.83 1.16
N VAL A 150 19.19 -11.99 1.95
CA VAL A 150 19.36 -10.53 1.95
C VAL A 150 19.67 -10.03 3.36
N ARG A 151 20.29 -8.85 3.45
CA ARG A 151 20.43 -8.11 4.70
C ARG A 151 19.31 -7.09 4.82
N ILE A 152 18.77 -6.91 6.01
CA ILE A 152 17.65 -6.00 6.27
C ILE A 152 18.11 -4.79 7.09
N LYS A 153 17.65 -3.61 6.68
CA LYS A 153 17.73 -2.38 7.47
C LYS A 153 16.31 -2.03 7.94
N PRO A 154 15.98 -2.22 9.23
CA PRO A 154 14.64 -1.94 9.73
C PRO A 154 14.41 -0.44 9.95
N TYR A 155 13.20 0.00 9.62
CA TYR A 155 12.68 1.35 9.83
C TYR A 155 11.34 1.25 10.55
N ILE A 156 11.11 2.06 11.58
CA ILE A 156 9.81 2.15 12.23
C ILE A 156 8.86 2.94 11.35
N ALA A 157 7.65 2.43 11.14
CA ALA A 157 6.57 3.13 10.44
C ALA A 157 5.24 2.95 11.18
N THR A 158 4.22 3.71 10.76
CA THR A 158 2.87 3.59 11.31
C THR A 158 2.18 2.31 10.81
N LYS A 159 1.32 1.71 11.64
CA LYS A 159 0.49 0.56 11.26
C LYS A 159 -0.45 0.94 10.12
N SER A 160 -0.99 2.15 10.19
CA SER A 160 -1.88 2.70 9.15
C SER A 160 -1.19 2.78 7.80
N ASP A 161 0.04 3.31 7.72
CA ASP A 161 0.78 3.39 6.46
C ASP A 161 1.14 2.01 5.92
N ILE A 162 1.67 1.11 6.75
CA ILE A 162 2.01 -0.25 6.34
C ILE A 162 0.78 -0.97 5.75
N LYS A 163 -0.36 -0.94 6.44
CA LYS A 163 -1.58 -1.59 5.97
C LYS A 163 -2.11 -0.97 4.68
N ARG A 164 -2.10 0.35 4.59
CA ARG A 164 -2.55 1.12 3.42
C ARG A 164 -1.73 0.71 2.18
N ILE A 165 -0.41 0.79 2.26
CA ILE A 165 0.48 0.41 1.17
C ILE A 165 0.30 -1.06 0.79
N ILE A 166 0.23 -1.99 1.76
CA ILE A 166 0.01 -3.40 1.46
C ILE A 166 -1.32 -3.61 0.71
N ALA A 167 -2.38 -2.91 1.10
CA ALA A 167 -3.67 -3.01 0.43
C ALA A 167 -3.60 -2.49 -1.01
N GLU A 168 -2.99 -1.33 -1.22
CA GLU A 168 -2.81 -0.68 -2.52
C GLU A 168 -1.95 -1.52 -3.46
N PHE A 169 -0.72 -1.86 -3.06
CA PHE A 169 0.27 -2.48 -3.94
C PHE A 169 -0.05 -3.95 -4.26
N PHE A 170 -0.44 -4.76 -3.27
CA PHE A 170 -0.82 -6.14 -3.55
C PHE A 170 -2.19 -6.24 -4.23
N GLY A 171 -3.10 -5.29 -4.00
CA GLY A 171 -4.36 -5.20 -4.73
C GLY A 171 -4.10 -4.95 -6.21
N PHE A 172 -3.28 -3.95 -6.51
CA PHE A 172 -2.86 -3.62 -7.87
C PHE A 172 -2.10 -4.77 -8.54
N GLN A 173 -1.09 -5.34 -7.89
CA GLN A 173 -0.33 -6.48 -8.43
C GLN A 173 -1.25 -7.66 -8.76
N ARG A 174 -2.20 -8.02 -7.88
CA ARG A 174 -3.15 -9.10 -8.16
C ARG A 174 -4.00 -8.81 -9.39
N SER A 175 -4.47 -7.57 -9.56
CA SER A 175 -5.20 -7.15 -10.76
C SER A 175 -4.35 -7.26 -12.02
N ILE A 176 -3.07 -6.91 -11.94
CA ILE A 176 -2.13 -7.01 -13.06
C ILE A 176 -1.82 -8.47 -13.40
N SER A 177 -1.49 -9.31 -12.41
CA SER A 177 -1.20 -10.74 -12.63
C SER A 177 -2.40 -11.49 -13.17
N ALA A 178 -3.61 -11.27 -12.63
CA ALA A 178 -4.81 -11.90 -13.14
C ALA A 178 -5.13 -11.48 -14.59
N ALA A 179 -4.85 -10.22 -14.94
CA ALA A 179 -4.93 -9.77 -16.32
C ALA A 179 -3.84 -10.43 -17.18
N GLU A 180 -2.59 -10.47 -16.72
CA GLU A 180 -1.48 -11.09 -17.43
C GLU A 180 -1.74 -12.57 -17.73
N ASP A 181 -2.20 -13.37 -16.78
CA ASP A 181 -2.51 -14.80 -17.00
C ASP A 181 -3.61 -14.99 -18.07
N GLN A 182 -4.49 -14.01 -18.23
CA GLN A 182 -5.58 -14.04 -19.21
C GLN A 182 -5.16 -13.53 -20.59
N PHE A 183 -4.18 -12.62 -20.66
CA PHE A 183 -3.67 -12.05 -21.92
C PHE A 183 -2.33 -12.68 -22.38
N GLY A 184 -1.66 -13.41 -21.49
CA GLY A 184 -0.39 -14.09 -21.68
C GLY A 184 -0.60 -15.48 -22.27
N ILE A 185 -0.08 -15.68 -23.47
CA ILE A 185 -0.01 -17.00 -24.11
C ILE A 185 1.08 -17.82 -23.43
N VAL A 186 0.76 -19.08 -23.12
CA VAL A 186 1.61 -20.16 -22.60
C VAL A 186 3.07 -20.06 -23.11
N PRO A 187 4.10 -20.27 -22.25
CA PRO A 187 5.49 -20.23 -22.69
C PRO A 187 5.77 -21.39 -23.67
N GLY A 188 6.00 -21.05 -24.94
CA GLY A 188 6.38 -21.99 -26.00
C GLY A 188 5.88 -21.66 -27.41
N GLY A 189 4.96 -20.70 -27.58
CA GLY A 189 4.44 -20.32 -28.89
C GLY A 189 4.74 -18.87 -29.25
N SER A 190 5.45 -18.65 -30.35
CA SER A 190 5.40 -17.38 -31.06
C SER A 190 3.98 -17.16 -31.53
N SER A 191 3.22 -16.30 -30.87
CA SER A 191 1.89 -15.93 -31.32
C SER A 191 1.58 -14.54 -30.83
N SER A 192 1.41 -13.64 -31.80
CA SER A 192 0.60 -12.44 -31.65
C SER A 192 -0.63 -12.75 -30.80
N VAL A 193 -0.86 -11.96 -29.73
CA VAL A 193 -2.15 -11.91 -29.05
C VAL A 193 -3.23 -11.84 -30.12
N ASP A 194 -4.06 -12.88 -30.25
CA ASP A 194 -5.07 -12.96 -31.30
C ASP A 194 -6.10 -11.85 -31.05
N ILE A 195 -5.94 -10.76 -31.81
CA ILE A 195 -6.61 -9.48 -31.61
C ILE A 195 -8.14 -9.63 -31.71
N GLY A 196 -8.61 -10.65 -32.43
CA GLY A 196 -10.03 -10.97 -32.56
C GLY A 196 -10.70 -11.39 -31.24
N ASN A 197 -9.95 -11.96 -30.30
CA ASN A 197 -10.50 -12.28 -28.97
C ASN A 197 -10.69 -11.01 -28.13
N LEU A 198 -9.76 -10.05 -28.18
CA LEU A 198 -9.83 -8.83 -27.36
C LEU A 198 -11.03 -7.95 -27.74
N GLU A 199 -11.39 -7.84 -29.03
CA GLU A 199 -12.58 -7.11 -29.48
C GLU A 199 -13.89 -7.76 -29.04
N ARG A 200 -13.96 -9.10 -28.96
CA ARG A 200 -15.16 -9.81 -28.49
C ARG A 200 -15.40 -9.51 -27.01
N TYR A 201 -14.36 -9.46 -26.18
CA TYR A 201 -14.52 -9.14 -24.75
C TYR A 201 -14.89 -7.67 -24.49
N VAL A 202 -14.45 -6.74 -25.34
CA VAL A 202 -14.82 -5.31 -25.25
C VAL A 202 -16.26 -5.06 -25.74
N LYS A 203 -16.72 -5.77 -26.78
CA LYS A 203 -18.12 -5.67 -27.24
C LYS A 203 -19.13 -6.35 -26.31
N ILE A 204 -18.71 -7.35 -25.52
CA ILE A 204 -19.55 -7.96 -24.47
C ILE A 204 -19.88 -6.96 -23.34
N SER A 205 -19.15 -5.84 -23.22
CA SER A 205 -19.45 -4.77 -22.26
C SER A 205 -20.76 -4.01 -22.54
N SER A 206 -21.33 -4.09 -23.76
CA SER A 206 -22.66 -3.52 -24.06
C SER A 206 -23.84 -4.46 -23.75
N ALA A 207 -23.57 -5.70 -23.35
CA ALA A 207 -24.59 -6.70 -23.04
C ALA A 207 -24.23 -7.48 -21.76
N LYS A 208 -24.57 -6.89 -20.61
CA LYS A 208 -25.02 -7.53 -19.35
C LYS A 208 -24.32 -8.81 -18.82
N GLU A 209 -23.07 -9.11 -19.17
CA GLU A 209 -22.26 -10.14 -18.51
C GLU A 209 -20.83 -9.64 -18.26
N ILE A 210 -20.54 -9.28 -17.01
CA ILE A 210 -19.20 -8.87 -16.57
C ILE A 210 -18.37 -10.14 -16.37
N THR A 211 -17.44 -10.42 -17.29
CA THR A 211 -16.43 -11.46 -17.03
C THR A 211 -15.41 -10.97 -15.99
N SER A 212 -14.82 -11.90 -15.21
CA SER A 212 -13.79 -11.59 -14.19
C SER A 212 -12.63 -10.76 -14.75
N SER A 213 -12.32 -10.90 -16.05
CA SER A 213 -11.23 -10.21 -16.73
C SER A 213 -11.38 -8.69 -16.76
N ASP A 214 -12.59 -8.21 -17.02
CA ASP A 214 -12.91 -6.78 -17.10
C ASP A 214 -12.81 -6.13 -15.71
N GLN A 215 -13.13 -6.87 -14.65
CA GLN A 215 -13.04 -6.36 -13.28
C GLN A 215 -11.59 -6.10 -12.85
N HIS A 216 -10.63 -6.95 -13.23
CA HIS A 216 -9.23 -6.76 -12.87
C HIS A 216 -8.61 -5.57 -13.58
N ILE A 217 -8.83 -5.44 -14.89
CA ILE A 217 -8.36 -4.26 -15.66
C ILE A 217 -9.03 -2.97 -15.18
N LYS A 218 -10.34 -2.99 -14.89
CA LYS A 218 -11.04 -1.85 -14.26
C LYS A 218 -10.37 -1.44 -12.95
N SER A 219 -10.07 -2.40 -12.08
CA SER A 219 -9.43 -2.14 -10.79
C SER A 219 -8.03 -1.57 -10.96
N ALA A 220 -7.23 -2.10 -11.89
CA ALA A 220 -5.90 -1.59 -12.19
C ALA A 220 -5.92 -0.15 -12.73
N VAL A 221 -6.82 0.16 -13.68
CA VAL A 221 -6.95 1.53 -14.22
C VAL A 221 -7.46 2.50 -13.16
N ASN A 222 -8.46 2.11 -12.36
CA ASN A 222 -8.94 2.92 -11.25
C ASN A 222 -7.84 3.18 -10.23
N HIS A 223 -7.02 2.18 -9.91
CA HIS A 223 -5.85 2.35 -9.03
C HIS A 223 -4.88 3.39 -9.59
N ILE A 224 -4.52 3.29 -10.88
CA ILE A 224 -3.64 4.28 -11.53
C ILE A 224 -4.22 5.70 -11.42
N PHE A 225 -5.53 5.87 -11.64
CA PHE A 225 -6.19 7.18 -11.54
C PHE A 225 -6.27 7.72 -10.12
N HIS A 226 -6.69 6.90 -9.16
CA HIS A 226 -6.72 7.29 -7.75
C HIS A 226 -5.33 7.66 -7.27
N TYR A 227 -4.34 6.86 -7.61
CA TYR A 227 -2.97 7.11 -7.22
C TYR A 227 -2.41 8.40 -7.86
N ALA A 228 -2.70 8.65 -9.13
CA ALA A 228 -2.34 9.92 -9.77
C ALA A 228 -2.99 11.13 -9.08
N LEU A 229 -4.26 11.01 -8.66
CA LEU A 229 -4.97 12.06 -7.95
C LEU A 229 -4.38 12.32 -6.56
N GLU A 230 -4.09 11.27 -5.79
CA GLU A 230 -3.47 11.37 -4.46
C GLU A 230 -2.11 12.05 -4.53
N GLN A 231 -1.32 11.70 -5.55
CA GLN A 231 -0.01 12.29 -5.83
C GLN A 231 -0.10 13.65 -6.54
N ARG A 232 -1.32 14.17 -6.77
CA ARG A 232 -1.57 15.45 -7.45
C ARG A 232 -0.85 15.56 -8.81
N ALA A 233 -0.75 14.45 -9.53
CA ALA A 233 -0.13 14.41 -10.84
C ALA A 233 -0.93 15.23 -11.86
N SER A 234 -0.25 16.04 -12.67
CA SER A 234 -0.88 16.80 -13.77
C SER A 234 -1.21 15.91 -14.97
N ASP A 235 -0.37 14.90 -15.21
CA ASP A 235 -0.47 14.02 -16.37
C ASP A 235 -0.16 12.57 -15.99
N ILE A 236 -0.88 11.65 -16.63
CA ILE A 236 -0.63 10.21 -16.56
C ILE A 236 -0.16 9.75 -17.93
N HIS A 237 1.08 9.26 -18.00
CA HIS A 237 1.68 8.70 -19.20
C HIS A 237 1.64 7.17 -19.13
N ILE A 238 1.04 6.52 -20.13
CA ILE A 238 1.00 5.05 -20.25
C ILE A 238 1.69 4.67 -21.55
N GLU A 239 2.91 4.17 -21.45
CA GLU A 239 3.82 4.03 -22.58
C GLU A 239 4.13 2.55 -22.88
N PRO A 240 3.77 2.06 -24.07
CA PRO A 240 4.24 0.75 -24.51
C PRO A 240 5.72 0.84 -24.86
N LYS A 241 6.56 0.08 -24.16
CA LYS A 241 7.96 -0.17 -24.52
C LYS A 241 8.10 -1.55 -25.18
N ARG A 242 9.32 -1.90 -25.58
CA ARG A 242 9.59 -3.17 -26.28
C ARG A 242 9.21 -4.40 -25.46
N SER A 243 9.55 -4.41 -24.16
CA SER A 243 9.37 -5.54 -23.24
C SER A 243 8.32 -5.30 -22.15
N ALA A 244 7.89 -4.05 -21.94
CA ALA A 244 7.02 -3.70 -20.81
C ALA A 244 6.11 -2.51 -21.13
N CYS A 245 5.13 -2.26 -20.27
CA CYS A 245 4.28 -1.09 -20.27
C CYS A 245 4.65 -0.19 -19.09
N VAL A 246 5.22 0.98 -19.38
CA VAL A 246 5.70 1.90 -18.35
C VAL A 246 4.62 2.93 -18.05
N VAL A 247 4.25 3.07 -16.78
CA VAL A 247 3.34 4.11 -16.29
C VAL A 247 4.15 5.17 -15.58
N ARG A 248 4.02 6.43 -16.02
CA ARG A 248 4.72 7.58 -15.45
C ARG A 248 3.74 8.69 -15.10
N PHE A 249 4.00 9.39 -14.00
CA PHE A 249 3.24 10.57 -13.62
C PHE A 249 4.08 11.82 -13.81
N ARG A 250 3.44 12.91 -14.24
CA ARG A 250 4.05 14.25 -14.12
C ARG A 250 3.61 14.86 -12.80
N ILE A 251 4.55 15.07 -11.90
CA ILE A 251 4.33 15.64 -10.57
C ILE A 251 5.25 16.85 -10.46
N ASP A 252 4.70 18.02 -10.13
CA ASP A 252 5.43 19.29 -10.04
C ASP A 252 6.35 19.58 -11.25
N GLY A 253 5.86 19.24 -12.45
CA GLY A 253 6.56 19.45 -13.72
C GLY A 253 7.56 18.36 -14.11
N SER A 254 7.92 17.46 -13.20
CA SER A 254 8.88 16.38 -13.42
C SER A 254 8.21 15.03 -13.68
N LEU A 255 8.82 14.19 -14.51
CA LEU A 255 8.30 12.86 -14.84
C LEU A 255 8.88 11.80 -13.90
N HIS A 256 8.01 11.09 -13.19
CA HIS A 256 8.35 10.01 -12.28
C HIS A 256 7.85 8.67 -12.83
N THR A 257 8.73 7.68 -12.89
CA THR A 257 8.33 6.31 -13.27
C THR A 257 7.70 5.63 -12.08
N ILE A 258 6.44 5.24 -12.21
CA ILE A 258 5.65 4.70 -11.11
C ILE A 258 5.54 3.18 -11.20
N TYR A 259 5.15 2.67 -12.37
CA TYR A 259 5.00 1.23 -12.57
C TYR A 259 5.68 0.76 -13.84
N ASN A 260 6.27 -0.42 -13.75
CA ASN A 260 6.72 -1.20 -14.90
C ASN A 260 5.86 -2.45 -15.01
N LEU A 261 4.84 -2.40 -15.87
CA LEU A 261 3.84 -3.44 -16.02
C LEU A 261 4.21 -4.42 -17.13
N PRO A 262 3.76 -5.68 -17.07
CA PRO A 262 3.89 -6.61 -18.19
C PRO A 262 3.34 -6.03 -19.49
N LYS A 263 4.02 -6.29 -20.62
CA LYS A 263 3.55 -5.77 -21.92
C LYS A 263 2.16 -6.29 -22.30
N ALA A 264 1.82 -7.51 -21.86
CA ALA A 264 0.55 -8.16 -22.16
C ALA A 264 -0.67 -7.33 -21.73
N VAL A 265 -0.57 -6.60 -20.61
CA VAL A 265 -1.71 -5.83 -20.05
C VAL A 265 -1.90 -4.46 -20.71
N HIS A 266 -0.94 -3.97 -21.50
CA HIS A 266 -0.98 -2.63 -22.10
C HIS A 266 -2.23 -2.40 -22.94
N ALA A 267 -2.53 -3.34 -23.84
CA ALA A 267 -3.63 -3.21 -24.79
C ALA A 267 -4.99 -3.13 -24.08
N ALA A 268 -5.16 -3.90 -23.00
CA ALA A 268 -6.37 -3.89 -22.19
C ALA A 268 -6.53 -2.58 -21.41
N ILE A 269 -5.46 -2.05 -20.83
CA ILE A 269 -5.44 -0.73 -20.16
C ILE A 269 -5.82 0.38 -21.16
N ALA A 270 -5.20 0.40 -22.34
CA ALA A 270 -5.50 1.39 -23.37
C ALA A 270 -6.96 1.30 -23.85
N ALA A 271 -7.49 0.09 -24.06
CA ALA A 271 -8.89 -0.12 -24.41
C ALA A 271 -9.86 0.37 -23.34
N ARG A 272 -9.54 0.15 -22.05
CA ARG A 272 -10.35 0.62 -20.93
C ARG A 272 -10.38 2.14 -20.84
N ILE A 273 -9.25 2.81 -21.06
CA ILE A 273 -9.18 4.27 -21.06
C ILE A 273 -9.97 4.85 -22.23
N LYS A 274 -9.81 4.28 -23.43
CA LYS A 274 -10.63 4.66 -24.59
C LYS A 274 -12.11 4.50 -24.33
N PHE A 275 -12.53 3.40 -23.72
CA PHE A 275 -13.92 3.19 -23.33
C PHE A 275 -14.43 4.30 -22.39
N LEU A 276 -13.66 4.64 -21.36
CA LEU A 276 -14.03 5.69 -20.40
C LEU A 276 -14.18 7.06 -21.08
N ALA A 277 -13.28 7.38 -22.01
CA ALA A 277 -13.28 8.62 -22.79
C ALA A 277 -14.19 8.57 -24.03
N ARG A 278 -14.99 7.50 -24.21
CA ARG A 278 -15.89 7.27 -25.35
C ARG A 278 -15.21 7.32 -26.73
N LEU A 279 -13.96 6.85 -26.79
CA LEU A 279 -13.15 6.75 -28.00
C LEU A 279 -13.36 5.41 -28.72
N ASP A 280 -12.96 5.36 -30.00
CA ASP A 280 -13.00 4.13 -30.78
C ASP A 280 -11.85 3.20 -30.36
N ILE A 281 -12.23 2.06 -29.79
CA ILE A 281 -11.31 1.04 -29.29
C ILE A 281 -10.61 0.30 -30.43
N ALA A 282 -11.29 0.09 -31.55
CA ALA A 282 -10.77 -0.62 -32.72
C ALA A 282 -9.73 0.22 -33.48
N GLU A 283 -9.92 1.53 -33.55
CA GLU A 283 -9.01 2.46 -34.23
C GLU A 283 -7.69 2.65 -33.46
N LYS A 284 -6.55 2.22 -34.01
CA LYS A 284 -5.22 2.28 -33.35
C LYS A 284 -4.16 3.02 -34.16
N ARG A 285 -4.47 3.45 -35.38
CA ARG A 285 -3.52 4.04 -36.34
C ARG A 285 -3.52 5.55 -36.31
N ARG A 286 -4.65 6.15 -35.90
CA ARG A 286 -4.82 7.61 -35.83
C ARG A 286 -4.87 8.09 -34.38
N PRO A 287 -4.37 9.31 -34.09
CA PRO A 287 -4.59 9.98 -32.81
C PRO A 287 -6.09 10.12 -32.53
N GLN A 288 -6.46 10.06 -31.24
CA GLN A 288 -7.83 10.22 -30.76
C GLN A 288 -7.83 11.02 -29.47
N ASP A 289 -8.81 11.90 -29.31
CA ASP A 289 -8.95 12.82 -28.17
C ASP A 289 -10.35 12.70 -27.57
N GLY A 290 -10.44 12.58 -26.25
CA GLY A 290 -11.69 12.41 -25.50
C GLY A 290 -11.66 13.15 -24.17
N ARG A 291 -12.78 13.13 -23.44
CA ARG A 291 -12.94 13.77 -22.12
C ARG A 291 -13.62 12.82 -21.15
#